data_AF-A0A373D0E1-F1
#
_entry.id   AF-A0A373D0E1-F1
#
_cell.length_a   1.000
_cell.length_b   1.000
_cell.length_c   1.000
_cell.angle_alpha   90.00
_cell.angle_beta   90.00
_cell.angle_gamma   90.00
#
_symmetry.space_group_name_H-M   'P 1'
#
loop_
_entity.id
_entity.type
_entity.pdbx_description
1 polymer ?
#
loop_
_entity_poly.entity_id
_entity_poly.type
_entity_poly.pdbx_seq_one_letter_code
_entity_poly.pdbx_strand_id
1 'polypeptide(L)'
;MKCDQQPTHSNKGVPIANIIHHSNKIYNYFKVLNLNCFLSDIYLQHFMAIILSTFLRGYRGKTTDFALTSQHHRTIVAHFLNQGKWNDFLFQDALRNSVAYLIYRGATISGQPIFCIVDDTIASHTKLSSQALHPIEAAYFHQSHLKGRQDYGHQIVSVMLSAMESL
;
A
#
# COMPACT_ATOMS: atom_id res chain seq x y z
N MET A 1 7.08 4.90 -34.02
CA MET A 1 6.47 4.70 -32.67
C MET A 1 6.13 3.22 -32.53
N LYS A 2 6.98 2.46 -31.83
CA LYS A 2 6.65 1.11 -31.37
C LYS A 2 6.21 1.25 -29.92
N CYS A 3 4.97 0.89 -29.64
CA CYS A 3 4.52 0.69 -28.26
C CYS A 3 5.16 -0.62 -27.77
N ASP A 4 6.10 -0.53 -26.85
CA ASP A 4 6.56 -1.69 -26.11
C ASP A 4 5.39 -2.22 -25.26
N GLN A 5 4.99 -3.45 -25.56
CA GLN A 5 4.00 -4.18 -24.79
C GLN A 5 4.60 -4.51 -23.42
N GLN A 6 3.97 -4.04 -22.34
CA GLN A 6 4.29 -4.51 -21.00
C GLN A 6 4.12 -6.04 -20.94
N PRO A 7 5.08 -6.78 -20.36
CA PRO A 7 4.96 -8.22 -20.24
C PRO A 7 3.78 -8.56 -19.33
N THR A 8 2.84 -9.35 -19.86
CA THR A 8 1.74 -9.92 -19.08
C THR A 8 2.30 -10.96 -18.12
N HIS A 9 2.65 -10.53 -16.90
CA HIS A 9 2.92 -11.45 -15.81
C HIS A 9 1.65 -12.25 -15.49
N SER A 10 1.64 -13.53 -15.88
CA SER A 10 0.67 -14.49 -15.38
C SER A 10 0.94 -14.69 -13.89
N ASN A 11 0.13 -14.02 -13.06
CA ASN A 11 0.18 -14.20 -11.61
C ASN A 11 -0.34 -15.60 -11.30
N LYS A 12 0.57 -16.57 -11.15
CA LYS A 12 0.27 -17.89 -10.58
C LYS A 12 -0.27 -17.62 -9.18
N GLY A 13 -1.55 -17.91 -8.95
CA GLY A 13 -2.21 -17.61 -7.69
C GLY A 13 -1.47 -18.25 -6.51
N VAL A 14 -1.45 -17.56 -5.36
CA VAL A 14 -0.85 -18.08 -4.13
C VAL A 14 -1.68 -19.28 -3.63
N PRO A 15 -1.07 -20.41 -3.24
CA PRO A 15 -1.79 -21.57 -2.70
C PRO A 15 -2.60 -21.22 -1.45
N ILE A 16 -3.82 -21.78 -1.31
CA ILE A 16 -4.77 -21.48 -0.21
C ILE A 16 -4.14 -21.59 1.19
N ALA A 17 -3.34 -22.63 1.43
CA ALA A 17 -2.65 -22.82 2.71
C ALA A 17 -1.69 -21.67 3.06
N ASN A 18 -1.01 -21.10 2.06
CA ASN A 18 -0.15 -19.94 2.26
C ASN A 18 -0.98 -18.71 2.61
N ILE A 19 -2.16 -18.53 1.98
CA ILE A 19 -3.06 -17.40 2.27
C ILE A 19 -3.47 -17.38 3.75
N ILE A 20 -3.88 -18.53 4.28
CA ILE A 20 -4.32 -18.66 5.69
C ILE A 20 -3.16 -18.38 6.66
N HIS A 21 -1.97 -18.90 6.35
CA HIS A 21 -0.79 -18.66 7.17
C HIS A 21 -0.39 -17.16 7.15
N HIS A 22 -0.40 -16.52 5.98
CA HIS A 22 -0.11 -15.08 5.87
C HIS A 22 -1.17 -14.23 6.57
N SER A 23 -2.46 -14.59 6.48
CA SER A 23 -3.52 -13.85 7.17
C SER A 23 -3.36 -13.88 8.69
N ASN A 24 -3.00 -15.04 9.26
CA ASN A 24 -2.74 -15.14 10.69
C ASN A 24 -1.53 -14.32 11.13
N LYS A 25 -0.45 -14.31 10.33
CA LYS A 25 0.73 -13.49 10.61
C LYS A 25 0.40 -11.99 10.60
N ILE A 26 -0.33 -11.51 9.60
CA ILE A 26 -0.72 -10.09 9.50
C ILE A 26 -1.62 -9.71 10.69
N TYR A 27 -2.63 -10.52 10.98
CA TYR A 27 -3.55 -10.24 12.08
C TYR A 27 -2.86 -10.23 13.45
N ASN A 28 -1.96 -11.18 13.71
CA ASN A 28 -1.17 -11.17 14.93
C ASN A 28 -0.24 -9.96 15.01
N TYR A 29 0.30 -9.49 13.89
CA TYR A 29 1.09 -8.26 13.86
C TYR A 29 0.24 -7.03 14.18
N PHE A 30 -1.00 -6.93 13.70
CA PHE A 30 -1.93 -5.87 14.10
C PHE A 30 -2.19 -5.84 15.61
N LYS A 31 -2.25 -7.01 16.27
CA LYS A 31 -2.34 -7.09 17.73
C LYS A 31 -1.08 -6.58 18.41
N VAL A 32 0.10 -6.93 17.91
CA VAL A 32 1.39 -6.42 18.45
C VAL A 32 1.47 -4.89 18.34
N LEU A 33 0.93 -4.32 17.27
CA LEU A 33 0.81 -2.88 17.06
C LEU A 33 -0.27 -2.20 17.92
N ASN A 34 -1.07 -2.97 18.68
CA ASN A 34 -2.20 -2.50 19.47
C ASN A 34 -3.20 -1.64 18.66
N LEU A 35 -3.42 -1.99 17.39
CA LEU A 35 -4.31 -1.22 16.52
C LEU A 35 -5.77 -1.21 17.01
N ASN A 36 -6.18 -2.25 17.75
CA ASN A 36 -7.50 -2.34 18.38
C ASN A 36 -7.75 -1.26 19.44
N CYS A 37 -6.74 -0.53 19.90
CA CYS A 37 -6.92 0.60 20.81
C CYS A 37 -7.58 1.80 20.12
N PHE A 38 -7.53 1.89 18.78
CA PHE A 38 -8.07 3.03 18.03
C PHE A 38 -8.77 2.64 16.71
N LEU A 39 -8.77 1.36 16.34
CA LEU A 39 -9.56 0.81 15.23
C LEU A 39 -10.54 -0.25 15.76
N SER A 40 -11.76 -0.23 15.25
CA SER A 40 -12.75 -1.27 15.52
C SER A 40 -12.38 -2.58 14.80
N ASP A 41 -12.91 -3.70 15.30
CA ASP A 41 -12.73 -5.01 14.67
C ASP A 41 -13.20 -5.02 13.20
N ILE A 42 -14.29 -4.30 12.89
CA ILE A 42 -14.81 -4.16 11.53
C ILE A 42 -13.78 -3.48 10.61
N TYR A 43 -13.10 -2.44 11.10
CA TYR A 43 -12.07 -1.75 10.33
C TYR A 43 -10.83 -2.63 10.13
N LEU A 44 -10.41 -3.35 11.17
CA LEU A 44 -9.34 -4.34 11.06
C LEU A 44 -9.66 -5.43 10.04
N GLN A 45 -10.91 -5.90 9.98
CA GLN A 45 -11.35 -6.86 8.96
C GLN A 45 -11.28 -6.29 7.54
N HIS A 46 -11.65 -5.01 7.34
CA HIS A 46 -11.50 -4.37 6.04
C HIS A 46 -10.03 -4.23 5.63
N PHE A 47 -9.15 -3.81 6.54
CA PHE A 47 -7.70 -3.75 6.27
C PHE A 47 -7.13 -5.12 5.94
N MET A 48 -7.49 -6.17 6.71
CA MET A 48 -7.11 -7.54 6.43
C MET A 48 -7.51 -7.97 5.02
N ALA A 49 -8.77 -7.71 4.62
CA ALA A 49 -9.25 -8.05 3.29
C ALA A 49 -8.45 -7.33 2.19
N ILE A 50 -8.23 -6.02 2.32
CA ILE A 50 -7.50 -5.21 1.34
C ILE A 50 -6.05 -5.69 1.19
N ILE A 51 -5.34 -5.90 2.29
CA ILE A 51 -3.94 -6.34 2.30
C ILE A 51 -3.83 -7.73 1.66
N LEU A 52 -4.67 -8.68 2.09
CA LEU A 52 -4.66 -10.02 1.53
C LEU A 52 -4.96 -10.02 0.04
N SER A 53 -5.99 -9.29 -0.40
CA SER A 53 -6.32 -9.20 -1.83
C SER A 53 -5.14 -8.64 -2.63
N THR A 54 -4.47 -7.61 -2.10
CA THR A 54 -3.31 -6.99 -2.74
C THR A 54 -2.13 -7.98 -2.86
N PHE A 55 -1.86 -8.78 -1.83
CA PHE A 55 -0.83 -9.82 -1.92
C PHE A 55 -1.19 -10.95 -2.91
N LEU A 56 -2.46 -11.29 -3.03
CA LEU A 56 -2.90 -12.38 -3.90
C LEU A 56 -2.96 -11.99 -5.38
N ARG A 57 -3.42 -10.77 -5.66
CA ARG A 57 -3.77 -10.35 -7.03
C ARG A 57 -2.92 -9.19 -7.54
N GLY A 58 -2.21 -8.52 -6.65
CA GLY A 58 -1.65 -7.19 -6.89
C GLY A 58 -2.73 -6.11 -6.84
N TYR A 59 -2.31 -4.86 -6.75
CA TYR A 59 -3.20 -3.71 -6.90
C TYR A 59 -3.06 -3.12 -8.31
N ARG A 60 -4.17 -3.03 -9.05
CA ARG A 60 -4.21 -2.52 -10.44
C ARG A 60 -4.97 -1.20 -10.55
N GLY A 61 -5.04 -0.43 -9.46
CA GLY A 61 -5.82 0.81 -9.41
C GLY A 61 -7.33 0.62 -9.29
N LYS A 62 -7.80 -0.59 -8.94
CA LYS A 62 -9.22 -0.90 -8.74
C LYS A 62 -9.42 -1.74 -7.48
N THR A 63 -10.56 -1.55 -6.83
CA THR A 63 -10.95 -2.23 -5.57
C THR A 63 -11.78 -3.49 -5.80
N THR A 64 -12.01 -3.89 -7.06
CA THR A 64 -12.87 -5.03 -7.42
C THR A 64 -12.44 -6.33 -6.75
N ASP A 65 -11.14 -6.53 -6.62
CA ASP A 65 -10.55 -7.77 -6.13
C ASP A 65 -10.58 -7.84 -4.60
N PHE A 66 -10.87 -6.74 -3.90
CA PHE A 66 -10.91 -6.73 -2.43
C PHE A 66 -12.05 -7.59 -1.87
N ALA A 67 -13.12 -7.80 -2.65
CA ALA A 67 -14.20 -8.70 -2.25
C ALA A 67 -13.80 -10.19 -2.25
N LEU A 68 -12.69 -10.57 -2.90
CA LEU A 68 -12.24 -11.96 -2.93
C LEU A 68 -11.75 -12.47 -1.57
N THR A 69 -11.37 -11.55 -0.69
CA THR A 69 -10.81 -11.83 0.65
C THR A 69 -11.63 -11.16 1.75
N SER A 70 -12.79 -10.60 1.41
CA SER A 70 -13.70 -9.95 2.34
C SER A 70 -14.97 -10.76 2.53
N GLN A 71 -15.52 -10.74 3.74
CA GLN A 71 -16.89 -11.22 4.00
C GLN A 71 -17.96 -10.23 3.51
N HIS A 72 -17.54 -9.04 3.07
CA HIS A 72 -18.42 -7.97 2.62
C HIS A 72 -18.34 -7.77 1.11
N HIS A 73 -19.45 -7.32 0.52
CA HIS A 73 -19.48 -6.97 -0.90
C HIS A 73 -18.53 -5.81 -1.22
N ARG A 74 -18.01 -5.77 -2.46
CA ARG A 74 -17.03 -4.76 -2.93
C ARG A 74 -17.46 -3.31 -2.68
N THR A 75 -18.77 -3.03 -2.74
CA THR A 75 -19.31 -1.67 -2.49
C THR A 75 -19.15 -1.23 -1.05
N ILE A 76 -19.23 -2.16 -0.09
CA ILE A 76 -19.01 -1.88 1.33
C ILE A 76 -17.53 -1.58 1.58
N VAL A 77 -16.62 -2.36 0.99
CA VAL A 77 -15.18 -2.08 1.10
C VAL A 77 -14.81 -0.73 0.48
N ALA A 78 -15.41 -0.39 -0.67
CA ALA A 78 -15.23 0.92 -1.28
C ALA A 78 -15.80 2.06 -0.40
N HIS A 79 -16.98 1.85 0.20
CA HIS A 79 -17.55 2.80 1.15
C HIS A 79 -16.64 2.99 2.38
N PHE A 80 -16.08 1.91 2.92
CA PHE A 80 -15.10 1.99 4.01
C PHE A 80 -13.89 2.88 3.65
N LEU A 81 -13.33 2.73 2.44
CA LEU A 81 -12.20 3.55 2.00
C LEU A 81 -12.58 5.03 1.81
N ASN A 82 -13.77 5.31 1.29
CA ASN A 82 -14.18 6.68 0.95
C ASN A 82 -14.79 7.45 2.13
N GLN A 83 -15.46 6.75 3.05
CA GLN A 83 -16.30 7.35 4.10
C GLN A 83 -15.99 6.81 5.50
N GLY A 84 -15.03 5.89 5.62
CA GLY A 84 -14.58 5.36 6.90
C GLY A 84 -14.00 6.46 7.78
N LYS A 85 -14.40 6.48 9.05
CA LYS A 85 -13.92 7.45 10.04
C LYS A 85 -12.92 6.77 10.95
N TRP A 86 -11.71 6.54 10.43
CA TRP A 86 -10.58 6.03 11.20
C TRP A 86 -9.45 7.05 11.24
N ASN A 87 -8.67 7.03 12.32
CA ASN A 87 -7.54 7.93 12.47
C ASN A 87 -6.35 7.41 11.66
N ASP A 88 -6.19 7.94 10.45
CA ASP A 88 -5.14 7.55 9.52
C ASP A 88 -3.74 7.92 10.02
N PHE A 89 -3.62 9.03 10.74
CA PHE A 89 -2.38 9.43 11.40
C PHE A 89 -1.92 8.38 12.41
N LEU A 90 -2.76 7.95 13.36
CA LEU A 90 -2.40 6.94 14.37
C LEU A 90 -2.04 5.60 13.74
N PHE A 91 -2.76 5.20 12.69
CA PHE A 91 -2.46 3.97 11.96
C PHE A 91 -1.10 4.04 11.28
N GLN A 92 -0.80 5.13 10.58
CA GLN A 92 0.48 5.35 9.92
C GLN A 92 1.63 5.47 10.92
N ASP A 93 1.41 6.17 12.03
CA ASP A 93 2.40 6.34 13.10
C ASP A 93 2.76 5.00 13.76
N ALA A 94 1.76 4.17 14.10
CA ALA A 94 1.99 2.83 14.65
C ALA A 94 2.85 1.95 13.71
N LEU A 95 2.56 1.98 12.41
CA LEU A 95 3.33 1.25 11.41
C LEU A 95 4.75 1.80 11.26
N ARG A 96 4.90 3.13 11.12
CA ARG A 96 6.21 3.79 10.97
C ARG A 96 7.11 3.52 12.17
N ASN A 97 6.58 3.67 13.38
CA ASN A 97 7.32 3.42 14.61
C ASN A 97 7.76 1.95 14.72
N SER A 98 6.91 1.00 14.31
CA SER A 98 7.28 -0.41 14.32
C SER A 98 8.37 -0.75 13.29
N VAL A 99 8.26 -0.24 12.06
CA VAL A 99 9.29 -0.44 11.03
C VAL A 99 10.61 0.19 11.45
N ALA A 100 10.60 1.43 11.96
CA ALA A 100 11.78 2.09 12.47
C ALA A 100 12.42 1.27 13.59
N TYR A 101 11.64 0.84 14.59
CA TYR A 101 12.12 0.00 15.69
C TYR A 101 12.81 -1.28 15.20
N LEU A 102 12.18 -2.01 14.26
CA LEU A 102 12.73 -3.25 13.74
C LEU A 102 14.06 -3.03 13.01
N ILE A 103 14.16 -1.98 12.20
CA ILE A 103 15.38 -1.64 11.46
C ILE A 103 16.50 -1.19 12.40
N TYR A 104 16.20 -0.29 13.35
CA TYR A 104 17.18 0.16 14.34
C TYR A 104 17.70 -0.98 15.20
N ARG A 105 16.80 -1.85 15.67
CA ARG A 105 17.19 -3.06 16.40
C ARG A 105 18.07 -3.97 15.55
N GLY A 106 17.69 -4.25 14.30
CA GLY A 106 18.47 -5.08 13.39
C GLY A 106 19.87 -4.52 13.12
N ALA A 107 19.97 -3.22 12.84
CA ALA A 107 21.24 -2.51 12.67
C ALA A 107 22.11 -2.55 13.94
N THR A 108 21.50 -2.36 15.11
CA THR A 108 22.21 -2.39 16.40
C THR A 108 22.82 -3.77 16.67
N ILE A 109 22.06 -4.85 16.38
CA ILE A 109 22.52 -6.23 16.59
C ILE A 109 23.60 -6.62 15.58
N SER A 110 23.43 -6.23 14.32
CA SER A 110 24.35 -6.60 13.23
C SER A 110 25.59 -5.70 13.12
N GLY A 111 25.57 -4.52 13.76
CA GLY A 111 26.59 -3.47 13.58
C GLY A 111 26.57 -2.82 12.19
N GLN A 112 25.59 -3.14 11.35
CA GLN A 112 25.49 -2.61 9.99
C GLN A 112 24.89 -1.20 9.96
N PRO A 113 25.32 -0.33 9.05
CA PRO A 113 24.72 0.99 8.89
C PRO A 113 23.28 0.88 8.39
N ILE A 114 22.47 1.87 8.75
CA ILE A 114 21.13 2.06 8.18
C ILE A 114 21.28 2.95 6.95
N PHE A 115 20.82 2.45 5.82
CA PHE A 115 20.67 3.23 4.59
C PHE A 115 19.29 3.90 4.57
N CYS A 116 19.28 5.19 4.26
CA CYS A 116 18.07 6.00 4.12
C CYS A 116 17.98 6.46 2.66
N ILE A 117 16.97 5.95 1.95
CA ILE A 117 16.69 6.32 0.56
C ILE A 117 15.46 7.22 0.57
N VAL A 118 15.63 8.43 0.04
CA VAL A 118 14.54 9.39 -0.12
C VAL A 118 14.32 9.55 -1.61
N ASP A 119 13.11 9.23 -2.07
CA ASP A 119 12.75 9.30 -3.47
C ASP A 119 11.30 9.78 -3.61
N ASP A 120 11.03 10.54 -4.67
CA ASP A 120 9.69 10.91 -5.04
C ASP A 120 9.16 10.02 -6.16
N THR A 121 7.90 9.62 -6.04
CA THR A 121 7.22 8.82 -7.06
C THR A 121 5.92 9.49 -7.46
N ILE A 122 5.56 9.36 -8.73
CA ILE A 122 4.29 9.87 -9.25
C ILE A 122 3.40 8.67 -9.58
N ALA A 123 2.29 8.55 -8.87
CA ALA A 123 1.20 7.67 -9.24
C ALA A 123 0.44 8.30 -10.42
N SER A 124 0.86 7.95 -11.64
CA SER A 124 0.32 8.53 -12.88
C SER A 124 -1.15 8.20 -13.07
N HIS A 125 -1.91 9.20 -13.49
CA HIS A 125 -3.31 9.08 -13.91
C HIS A 125 -3.48 9.51 -15.37
N THR A 126 -4.56 9.05 -15.99
CA THR A 126 -4.97 9.61 -17.28
C THR A 126 -5.58 10.98 -17.04
N LYS A 127 -5.06 12.00 -17.71
CA LYS A 127 -5.62 13.37 -17.65
C LYS A 127 -7.09 13.32 -18.07
N LEU A 128 -7.96 13.85 -17.21
CA LEU A 128 -9.37 14.00 -17.54
C LEU A 128 -9.57 15.13 -18.58
N SER A 129 -10.70 15.09 -19.29
CA SER A 129 -11.10 16.18 -20.19
C SER A 129 -11.17 17.51 -19.42
N SER A 130 -10.88 18.63 -20.09
CA SER A 130 -11.07 19.97 -19.52
C SER A 130 -12.52 20.28 -19.15
N GLN A 131 -13.47 19.45 -19.60
CA GLN A 131 -14.90 19.53 -19.26
C GLN A 131 -15.29 18.61 -18.09
N ALA A 132 -14.35 17.92 -17.46
CA ALA A 132 -14.68 17.03 -16.34
C ALA A 132 -15.18 17.84 -15.14
N LEU A 133 -16.41 17.55 -14.72
CA LEU A 133 -17.07 18.21 -13.57
C LEU A 133 -16.41 17.85 -12.23
N HIS A 134 -15.82 16.66 -12.16
CA HIS A 134 -15.17 16.13 -10.97
C HIS A 134 -13.76 15.64 -11.35
N PRO A 135 -12.74 16.53 -11.31
CA PRO A 135 -11.35 16.13 -11.49
C PRO A 135 -10.94 15.12 -10.40
N ILE A 136 -9.87 14.37 -10.65
CA ILE A 136 -9.31 13.47 -9.64
C ILE A 136 -8.79 14.33 -8.48
N GLU A 137 -9.35 14.12 -7.29
CA GLU A 137 -8.96 14.83 -6.07
C GLU A 137 -7.45 14.70 -5.85
N ALA A 138 -6.79 15.79 -5.46
CA ALA A 138 -5.35 15.85 -5.16
C ALA A 138 -4.38 15.44 -6.29
N ALA A 139 -4.84 15.27 -7.54
CA ALA A 139 -3.98 14.99 -8.68
C ALA A 139 -3.65 16.25 -9.51
N TYR A 140 -2.35 16.46 -9.79
CA TYR A 140 -1.83 17.65 -10.48
C TYR A 140 -0.74 17.28 -11.51
N PHE A 141 -0.25 18.30 -12.23
CA PHE A 141 0.92 18.14 -13.10
C PHE A 141 2.20 18.25 -12.27
N HIS A 142 3.04 17.22 -12.37
CA HIS A 142 4.34 17.11 -11.72
C HIS A 142 5.42 16.85 -12.78
N GLN A 143 6.63 17.38 -12.59
CA GLN A 143 7.72 17.09 -13.51
C GLN A 143 8.25 15.68 -13.27
N SER A 144 8.10 14.78 -14.24
CA SER A 144 8.67 13.43 -14.13
C SER A 144 10.05 13.40 -14.78
N HIS A 145 11.08 13.14 -13.96
CA HIS A 145 12.44 12.92 -14.46
C HIS A 145 12.52 11.67 -15.35
N LEU A 146 11.87 10.58 -14.93
CA LEU A 146 11.85 9.32 -15.69
C LEU A 146 11.19 9.47 -17.08
N LYS A 147 10.12 10.28 -17.19
CA LYS A 147 9.43 10.51 -18.47
C LYS A 147 10.01 11.69 -19.27
N GLY A 148 10.88 12.50 -18.68
CA GLY A 148 11.41 13.73 -19.28
C GLY A 148 10.36 14.80 -19.59
N ARG A 149 9.17 14.71 -18.97
CA ARG A 149 8.02 15.60 -19.22
C ARG A 149 7.10 15.70 -18.01
N GLN A 150 6.18 16.64 -18.05
CA GLN A 150 5.10 16.72 -17.07
C GLN A 150 4.23 15.46 -17.11
N ASP A 151 3.92 14.93 -15.93
CA ASP A 151 3.05 13.80 -15.70
C ASP A 151 1.88 14.24 -14.82
N TYR A 152 0.68 13.74 -15.11
CA TYR A 152 -0.51 14.07 -14.33
C TYR A 152 -0.77 12.97 -13.32
N GLY A 153 -0.85 13.28 -12.03
CA GLY A 153 -1.12 12.28 -11.02
C GLY A 153 -0.90 12.78 -9.59
N HIS A 154 -0.74 11.84 -8.67
CA HIS A 154 -0.36 12.13 -7.29
C HIS A 154 1.15 11.95 -7.12
N GLN A 155 1.84 12.97 -6.62
CA GLN A 155 3.24 12.85 -6.22
C GLN A 155 3.33 12.49 -4.74
N ILE A 156 4.16 11.51 -4.41
CA ILE A 156 4.43 11.05 -3.05
C ILE A 156 5.94 11.04 -2.86
N VAL A 157 6.42 11.71 -1.82
CA VAL A 157 7.80 11.58 -1.34
C VAL A 157 7.83 10.48 -0.29
N SER A 158 8.70 9.49 -0.45
CA SER A 158 8.83 8.37 0.47
C SER A 158 10.24 8.24 1.00
N VAL A 159 10.34 7.76 2.24
CA VAL A 159 11.61 7.37 2.87
C VAL A 159 11.60 5.86 3.02
N MET A 160 12.58 5.18 2.43
CA MET A 160 12.81 3.76 2.62
C MET A 160 14.07 3.57 3.46
N LEU A 161 13.92 2.88 4.59
CA LEU A 161 15.01 2.51 5.48
C LEU A 161 15.39 1.06 5.22
N SER A 162 16.69 0.77 5.21
CA SER A 162 17.22 -0.60 5.06
C SER A 162 18.47 -0.79 5.91
N ALA A 163 18.60 -1.94 6.54
CA ALA A 163 19.84 -2.42 7.13
C ALA A 163 20.23 -3.70 6.41
N MET A 164 21.51 -3.87 6.08
CA MET A 164 22.00 -5.11 5.46
C MET A 164 21.94 -6.24 6.50
N GLU A 165 21.40 -7.40 6.13
CA GLU A 165 21.70 -8.63 6.85
C GLU A 165 23.11 -9.08 6.48
N SER A 166 23.93 -9.39 7.48
CA SER A 166 25.22 -10.05 7.26
C SER A 166 24.98 -11.42 6.62
N LEU A 167 25.50 -11.61 5.40
CA LEU A 167 25.55 -12.91 4.71
C LEU A 167 26.42 -13.93 5.48
#